data_AF-A0A1G3NYB2-F1
#
_entry.id   AF-A0A1G3NYB2-F1
#
_cell.length_a   1.000
_cell.length_b   1.000
_cell.length_c   1.000
_cell.angle_alpha   90.00
_cell.angle_beta   90.00
_cell.angle_gamma   90.00
#
_symmetry.space_group_name_H-M   'P 1'
#
loop_
_entity.id
_entity.type
_entity.pdbx_description
1 polymer ?
#
loop_
_entity_poly.entity_id
_entity_poly.type
_entity_poly.pdbx_seq_one_letter_code
_entity_poly.pdbx_strand_id
1 'polypeptide(L)' 'MNYYKKIQKSIDFIDENLTNTISINKLAGISCFSPAQFYRIFFALTGFFIKNYIREALAKGMNTFFLLPPYAT' A
#
# COMPACT_ATOMS: atom_id res chain seq x y z
N MET A 1 16.66 6.30 4.66
CA MET A 1 15.83 5.16 4.20
C MET A 1 14.37 5.49 4.49
N ASN A 2 13.63 6.10 3.56
CA ASN A 2 12.28 6.58 3.88
C ASN A 2 11.24 5.48 3.59
N TYR A 3 10.87 4.74 4.63
CA TYR A 3 9.85 3.69 4.58
C TYR A 3 8.52 4.21 4.07
N TYR A 4 8.15 5.44 4.47
CA TYR A 4 6.95 6.11 4.03
C TYR A 4 6.93 6.28 2.51
N LYS A 5 8.00 6.83 1.92
CA LYS A 5 8.13 7.00 0.46
C LYS A 5 8.06 5.67 -0.32
N LYS A 6 8.58 4.58 0.27
CA LYS A 6 8.54 3.24 -0.33
C LYS A 6 7.16 2.60 -0.31
N ILE A 7 6.41 2.81 0.77
CA ILE A 7 5.03 2.34 0.90
C ILE A 7 4.10 3.19 0.05
N GLN A 8 4.30 4.51 0.01
CA GLN A 8 3.58 5.42 -0.87
C GLN A 8 3.65 4.97 -2.33
N LYS A 9 4.85 4.66 -2.85
CA LYS A 9 5.00 4.12 -4.21
C LYS A 9 4.19 2.84 -4.48
N SER A 10 4.03 2.00 -3.47
CA SER A 10 3.22 0.78 -3.61
C SER A 10 1.72 1.08 -3.54
N ILE A 11 1.32 2.09 -2.79
CA ILE A 11 -0.06 2.61 -2.78
C ILE A 11 -0.40 3.22 -4.13
N ASP A 12 0.44 4.12 -4.64
CA ASP A 12 0.29 4.74 -5.96
C ASP A 12 0.14 3.68 -7.06
N PHE A 13 0.95 2.61 -7.00
CA PHE A 13 0.84 1.48 -7.92
C PHE A 13 -0.50 0.73 -7.79
N ILE A 14 -1.04 0.57 -6.58
CA ILE A 14 -2.34 -0.07 -6.36
C ILE A 14 -3.45 0.76 -6.98
N ASP A 15 -3.40 2.08 -6.80
CA ASP A 15 -4.42 3.00 -7.32
C ASP A 15 -4.36 3.12 -8.84
N GLU A 16 -3.16 3.10 -9.44
CA GLU A 16 -3.00 3.06 -10.90
C GLU A 16 -3.43 1.71 -11.52
N ASN A 17 -3.42 0.62 -10.74
CA ASN A 17 -3.70 -0.74 -11.22
C ASN A 17 -4.98 -1.35 -10.62
N LEU A 18 -5.98 -0.51 -10.34
CA LEU A 18 -7.29 -0.84 -9.77
C LEU A 18 -8.10 -1.87 -10.56
N THR A 19 -7.77 -2.18 -11.81
CA THR A 19 -8.49 -3.14 -12.66
C THR A 19 -7.81 -4.50 -12.80
N ASN A 20 -6.60 -4.66 -12.24
CA ASN A 20 -5.78 -5.85 -12.46
C ASN A 20 -5.54 -6.66 -11.16
N THR A 21 -5.13 -7.92 -11.30
CA THR A 21 -4.86 -8.78 -10.13
C THR A 21 -3.55 -8.34 -9.48
N ILE A 22 -3.65 -7.57 -8.40
CA ILE A 22 -2.49 -7.05 -7.67
C ILE A 22 -1.85 -8.16 -6.84
N SER A 23 -0.58 -8.47 -7.14
CA SER A 23 0.20 -9.46 -6.42
C SER A 23 1.07 -8.81 -5.34
N ILE A 24 1.00 -9.32 -4.11
CA ILE A 24 1.76 -8.79 -2.97
C ILE A 24 3.27 -8.90 -3.21
N ASN A 25 3.74 -9.94 -3.89
CA ASN A 25 5.15 -10.07 -4.28
C ASN A 25 5.62 -8.91 -5.16
N LYS A 26 4.74 -8.39 -6.03
CA LYS A 26 5.05 -7.24 -6.90
C LYS A 26 5.19 -5.96 -6.06
N LEU A 27 4.24 -5.72 -5.16
CA LEU A 27 4.25 -4.56 -4.25
C LEU A 27 5.49 -4.57 -3.34
N ALA A 28 5.81 -5.74 -2.77
CA ALA A 28 7.00 -5.91 -1.96
C ALA A 28 8.28 -5.62 -2.77
N GLY A 29 8.34 -6.08 -4.02
CA GLY A 29 9.43 -5.76 -4.96
C GLY A 29 9.57 -4.26 -5.23
N ILE A 30 8.47 -3.55 -5.47
CA ILE A 30 8.45 -2.10 -5.72
C ILE A 30 9.00 -1.32 -4.50
N SER A 31 8.64 -1.75 -3.30
CA SER A 31 9.13 -1.13 -2.05
C SER A 31 10.52 -1.61 -1.61
N CYS A 32 11.13 -2.54 -2.36
CA CYS A 32 12.37 -3.24 -1.99
C CYS A 32 12.28 -3.87 -0.58
N PHE A 33 11.18 -4.58 -0.31
CA PHE A 33 10.95 -5.35 0.91
C PHE A 33 10.67 -6.81 0.58
N SER A 34 10.88 -7.68 1.56
CA SER A 34 10.28 -9.02 1.50
C SER A 34 8.76 -8.93 1.70
N PRO A 35 7.96 -9.88 1.19
CA PRO A 35 6.52 -9.87 1.38
C PRO A 35 6.12 -9.77 2.86
N ALA A 36 6.81 -10.51 3.73
CA ALA A 36 6.57 -10.49 5.18
C ALA A 36 6.85 -9.12 5.82
N GLN A 37 7.95 -8.47 5.44
CA GLN A 37 8.25 -7.10 5.92
C GLN A 37 7.23 -6.10 5.39
N PHE A 38 6.83 -6.24 4.13
CA PHE A 38 5.83 -5.39 3.50
C PHE A 38 4.49 -5.46 4.26
N TYR A 39 4.00 -6.65 4.61
CA TYR A 39 2.79 -6.80 5.42
C TYR A 39 2.88 -6.03 6.75
N ARG A 40 3.99 -6.18 7.47
CA ARG A 40 4.20 -5.55 8.78
C ARG A 40 4.26 -4.03 8.67
N ILE A 41 5.06 -3.52 7.75
CA ILE A 41 5.29 -2.07 7.57
C ILE A 41 4.03 -1.41 7.01
N PHE A 42 3.36 -2.04 6.05
CA PHE A 42 2.11 -1.52 5.49
C PHE A 42 1.04 -1.38 6.57
N PHE A 43 0.85 -2.41 7.40
CA PHE A 43 -0.09 -2.35 8.53
C PHE A 43 0.33 -1.32 9.58
N ALA A 44 1.62 -1.25 9.93
CA ALA A 44 2.11 -0.28 10.91
C ALA A 44 1.93 1.17 10.46
N LEU A 45 1.98 1.45 9.16
CA LEU A 45 1.84 2.81 8.62
C LEU A 45 0.40 3.19 8.25
N THR A 46 -0.38 2.24 7.74
CA THR A 46 -1.74 2.52 7.25
C THR A 46 -2.83 2.13 8.26
N GLY A 47 -2.53 1.22 9.21
CA GLY A 47 -3.52 0.61 10.09
C GLY A 47 -4.39 -0.46 9.42
N PHE A 48 -4.19 -0.73 8.13
CA PHE A 48 -5.01 -1.66 7.36
C PHE A 48 -4.20 -2.88 6.89
N PHE A 49 -4.87 -4.03 6.81
CA PHE A 49 -4.31 -5.19 6.14
C PHE A 49 -4.30 -4.94 4.64
N ILE A 50 -3.15 -5.10 3.98
CA ILE A 50 -2.99 -4.90 2.53
C ILE A 50 -4.03 -5.66 1.69
N LYS A 51 -4.41 -6.88 2.10
CA LYS A 51 -5.44 -7.66 1.37
C LYS A 51 -6.81 -6.99 1.41
N ASN A 52 -7.17 -6.40 2.56
CA ASN A 52 -8.41 -5.65 2.70
C ASN A 52 -8.30 -4.35 1.90
N TYR A 53 -7.16 -3.66 1.98
CA TYR A 53 -6.89 -2.44 1.22
C TYR A 53 -7.07 -2.67 -0.29
N ILE A 54 -6.43 -3.69 -0.87
CA ILE A 54 -6.56 -4.02 -2.29
C ILE A 54 -8.02 -4.33 -2.65
N ARG A 55 -8.73 -5.08 -1.80
CA ARG A 55 -10.13 -5.44 -2.04
C ARG A 55 -11.05 -4.24 -1.99
N GLU A 56 -10.83 -3.30 -1.06
CA GLU A 56 -11.60 -2.05 -0.98
C GLU A 56 -11.27 -1.09 -2.12
N ALA A 57 -9.99 -1.00 -2.50
CA ALA A 57 -9.53 -0.23 -3.65
C ALA A 57 -10.27 -0.70 -4.92
N LEU A 58 -10.22 -2.01 -5.21
CA LEU A 58 -10.95 -2.66 -6.32
C LEU A 58 -12.46 -2.41 -6.29
N ALA A 59 -13.06 -2.40 -5.09
CA ALA A 59 -14.51 -2.30 -4.93
C ALA A 59 -15.05 -0.86 -4.98
N LYS A 60 -14.25 0.14 -4.58
CA LYS A 60 -14.75 1.50 -4.34
C LYS A 60 -14.05 2.62 -5.10
N GLY A 61 -12.95 2.38 -5.84
CA GLY A 61 -12.21 3.48 -6.48
C GLY A 61 -11.82 4.53 -5.43
N MET A 62 -11.15 4.07 -4.38
CA MET A 62 -10.93 4.87 -3.17
C MET A 62 -9.98 6.04 -3.46
N ASN A 63 -10.40 7.26 -3.16
CA ASN A 63 -9.58 8.47 -3.31
C ASN A 63 -8.48 8.47 -2.22
N THR A 64 -7.22 8.53 -2.64
CA THR A 64 -5.97 8.37 -1.86
C THR A 64 -5.75 9.32 -0.68
N PHE A 65 -6.68 10.22 -0.41
CA PHE A 65 -6.53 11.29 0.56
C PHE A 65 -6.56 10.84 2.03
N PHE A 66 -6.87 9.57 2.32
CA PHE A 66 -7.15 9.11 3.69
C PHE A 66 -5.98 8.38 4.39
N LEU A 67 -4.88 8.05 3.69
CA LEU A 67 -3.78 7.24 4.26
C LEU A 67 -2.50 8.01 4.59
N LEU A 68 -2.61 9.33 4.80
CA LEU A 68 -1.57 10.03 5.55
C LEU A 68 -1.86 9.80 7.04
N PRO A 69 -1.08 8.96 7.74
CA PRO A 69 -1.17 8.98 9.18
C PRO A 69 -0.79 10.39 9.69
N PRO A 70 -1.35 10.83 10.82
CA PRO A 70 -1.28 12.21 11.35
C PRO A 70 0.11 12.67 11.80
N TYR A 71 1.19 12.02 11.36
CA TYR A 71 2.58 12.37 11.66
C TYR A 71 3.38 12.88 10.46
N ALA A 72 2.72 13.20 9.34
CA ALA A 72 3.29 14.10 8.33
C ALA A 72 3.07 15.56 8.76
N THR A 73 3.86 16.00 9.74
CA THR A 73 4.10 17.43 10.03
C THR A 73 5.52 17.76 9.61
#